data_AF-A0A2E2EUQ1-F1
#
_entry.id   AF-A0A2E2EUQ1-F1
#
_cell.length_a   1.000
_cell.length_b   1.000
_cell.length_c   1.000
_cell.angle_alpha   90.00
_cell.angle_beta   90.00
_cell.angle_gamma   90.00
#
_symmetry.space_group_name_H-M   'P 1'
#
loop_
_entity.id
_entity.type
_entity.pdbx_description
1 polymer ?
#
loop_
_entity_poly.entity_id
_entity_poly.type
_entity_poly.pdbx_seq_one_letter_code
_entity_poly.pdbx_strand_id
1 'polypeptide(L)'
;MLGYDKEKCLEIVNEAGIEVPRAYKYGFHNNNCLKTGCVQGGIGYWQKMYREFPDKFNAMAKIEHDLTNLRGYQVTMCKHQSSEAKAKPDRENLLFLKPHPDYPNNLTVLDVKAREPKPLMDCNGIGCAVNDLNKPNPTAQEINYELELF
;
A
#
# COMPACT_ATOMS: atom_id res chain seq x y z
N MET A 1 30.27 -4.00 -2.81
CA MET A 1 28.82 -3.73 -2.94
C MET A 1 28.56 -3.53 -4.43
N LEU A 2 27.78 -4.40 -5.07
CA LEU A 2 27.53 -4.40 -6.53
C LEU A 2 26.10 -3.91 -6.79
N GLY A 3 25.87 -2.59 -6.70
CA GLY A 3 24.57 -2.00 -6.98
C GLY A 3 24.44 -0.56 -6.49
N TYR A 4 23.52 0.19 -7.09
CA TYR A 4 23.10 1.51 -6.60
C TYR A 4 21.77 1.36 -5.87
N ASP A 5 21.66 2.00 -4.71
CA ASP A 5 20.37 2.18 -4.05
C ASP A 5 19.55 3.28 -4.74
N LYS A 6 18.33 3.45 -4.25
CA LYS A 6 17.39 4.43 -4.79
C LYS A 6 17.85 5.87 -4.66
N GLU A 7 18.48 6.21 -3.53
CA GLU A 7 18.97 7.56 -3.29
C GLU A 7 20.07 7.88 -4.30
N LYS A 8 21.00 6.93 -4.52
CA LYS A 8 22.05 7.07 -5.51
C LYS A 8 21.53 7.15 -6.94
N CYS A 9 20.49 6.37 -7.27
CA CYS A 9 19.83 6.48 -8.57
C CYS A 9 19.17 7.86 -8.78
N LEU A 10 18.53 8.42 -7.74
CA LEU A 10 17.90 9.74 -7.80
C LEU A 10 18.95 10.86 -7.93
N GLU A 11 20.10 10.75 -7.26
CA GLU A 11 21.23 11.66 -7.44
C GLU A 11 21.68 11.71 -8.90
N ILE A 12 21.94 10.54 -9.51
CA ILE A 12 22.41 10.45 -10.91
C ILE A 12 21.39 11.08 -11.88
N VAL A 13 20.10 10.81 -11.67
CA VAL A 13 19.01 11.37 -12.50
C VAL A 13 18.95 12.90 -12.36
N ASN A 14 19.08 13.42 -11.13
CA ASN A 14 19.09 14.86 -10.87
C ASN A 14 20.34 15.54 -11.45
N GLU A 15 21.53 14.94 -11.32
CA GLU A 15 22.78 15.42 -11.92
C GLU A 15 22.70 15.48 -13.45
N ALA A 16 21.99 14.53 -14.07
CA ALA A 16 21.71 14.53 -15.51
C ALA A 16 20.64 15.55 -15.94
N GLY A 17 20.04 16.30 -15.00
CA GLY A 17 18.99 17.28 -15.29
C GLY A 17 17.64 16.65 -15.69
N ILE A 18 17.43 15.36 -15.40
CA ILE A 18 16.21 14.64 -15.73
C ILE A 18 15.21 14.82 -14.58
N GLU A 19 13.97 15.21 -14.91
CA GLU A 19 12.95 15.33 -13.88
C GLU A 19 12.55 13.98 -13.29
N VAL A 20 12.54 13.93 -11.96
CA VAL A 20 12.07 12.76 -11.22
C VAL A 20 10.55 12.53 -11.40
N PRO A 21 10.08 11.26 -11.33
CA PRO A 21 8.67 10.94 -11.44
C PRO A 21 7.76 11.76 -10.53
N ARG A 22 6.59 12.16 -11.06
CA ARG A 22 5.60 13.00 -10.35
C ARG A 22 5.18 12.42 -8.99
N ALA A 23 5.14 11.10 -8.84
CA ALA A 23 4.80 10.45 -7.57
C ALA A 23 5.71 10.89 -6.42
N TYR A 24 7.01 11.06 -6.68
CA TYR A 24 7.97 11.54 -5.69
C TYR A 24 7.69 13.00 -5.31
N LYS A 25 7.32 13.84 -6.28
CA LYS A 25 6.92 15.24 -6.03
C LYS A 25 5.67 15.33 -5.14
N TYR A 26 4.76 14.36 -5.23
CA TYR A 26 3.59 14.27 -4.35
C TYR A 26 3.90 13.72 -2.95
N GLY A 27 5.16 13.32 -2.65
CA GLY A 27 5.54 12.74 -1.36
C GLY A 27 5.28 11.24 -1.25
N PHE A 28 5.01 10.55 -2.36
CA PHE A 28 5.04 9.09 -2.37
C PHE A 28 6.48 8.62 -2.40
N HIS A 29 6.80 7.59 -1.63
CA HIS A 29 8.17 7.09 -1.57
C HIS A 29 8.53 6.24 -2.79
N ASN A 30 7.57 5.67 -3.52
CA ASN A 30 7.76 4.84 -4.70
C ASN A 30 7.06 5.48 -5.91
N ASN A 31 7.53 5.20 -7.13
CA ASN A 31 6.83 5.59 -8.36
C ASN A 31 5.58 4.72 -8.58
N ASN A 32 4.65 4.81 -7.63
CA ASN A 32 3.42 4.05 -7.57
C ASN A 32 2.51 4.40 -8.75
N CYS A 33 1.64 3.46 -9.14
CA CYS A 33 0.62 3.70 -10.15
C CYS A 33 -0.35 4.81 -9.71
N LEU A 34 -0.08 6.06 -10.06
CA LEU A 34 -0.94 7.20 -9.71
C LEU A 34 -2.30 7.18 -10.42
N LYS A 35 -2.48 6.36 -11.47
CA LYS A 35 -3.73 6.25 -12.22
C LYS A 35 -4.82 5.52 -11.41
N THR A 36 -4.48 4.35 -10.88
CA THR A 36 -5.41 3.48 -10.14
C THR A 36 -5.10 3.44 -8.65
N GLY A 37 -3.85 3.63 -8.26
CA GLY A 37 -3.35 3.31 -6.93
C GLY A 37 -2.50 2.04 -6.95
N CYS A 38 -1.47 1.98 -6.12
CA CYS A 38 -0.64 0.79 -5.94
C CYS A 38 -1.25 -0.13 -4.89
N VAL A 39 -1.43 -1.41 -5.23
CA VAL A 39 -1.97 -2.40 -4.28
C VAL A 39 -1.00 -2.70 -3.14
N GLN A 40 0.30 -2.54 -3.41
CA GLN A 40 1.39 -2.62 -2.45
C GLN A 40 1.72 -1.24 -1.88
N GLY A 41 0.70 -0.41 -1.63
CA GLY A 41 0.86 0.93 -1.03
C GLY A 41 0.79 0.93 0.50
N GLY A 42 0.03 0.00 1.09
CA GLY A 42 -0.20 -0.05 2.53
C GLY A 42 -1.12 1.06 3.04
N ILE A 43 -1.25 1.18 4.37
CA ILE A 43 -2.30 2.00 4.98
C ILE A 43 -2.06 3.49 4.72
N GLY A 44 -0.83 3.99 4.98
CA GLY A 44 -0.49 5.41 4.80
C GLY A 44 -0.62 5.88 3.35
N TYR A 45 -0.36 5.00 2.38
CA TYR A 45 -0.56 5.29 0.96
C TYR A 45 -2.03 5.52 0.64
N TRP A 46 -2.92 4.62 1.05
CA TRP A 46 -4.35 4.73 0.77
C TRP A 46 -5.00 5.91 1.51
N GLN A 47 -4.53 6.22 2.73
CA GLN A 47 -4.91 7.44 3.43
C GLN A 47 -4.50 8.71 2.66
N LYS A 48 -3.32 8.74 2.03
CA LYS A 48 -2.91 9.86 1.19
C LYS A 48 -3.68 9.91 -0.14
N MET A 49 -3.94 8.75 -0.75
CA MET A 49 -4.79 8.67 -1.95
C MET A 49 -6.20 9.19 -1.68
N TYR A 50 -6.77 8.95 -0.49
CA TYR A 50 -8.04 9.54 -0.08
C TYR A 50 -7.99 11.08 -0.03
N ARG A 51 -6.90 11.66 0.51
CA ARG A 51 -6.73 13.11 0.62
C ARG A 51 -6.50 13.80 -0.74
N GLU A 52 -5.62 13.23 -1.57
CA GLU A 52 -5.12 13.87 -2.80
C GLU A 52 -5.94 13.48 -4.04
N PHE A 53 -6.49 12.26 -4.06
CA PHE A 53 -7.15 11.67 -5.23
C PHE A 53 -8.42 10.89 -4.84
N PRO A 54 -9.43 11.54 -4.24
CA PRO A 54 -10.62 10.88 -3.69
C PRO A 54 -11.37 10.04 -4.74
N ASP A 55 -11.45 10.49 -5.99
CA ASP A 55 -12.13 9.76 -7.07
C ASP A 55 -11.47 8.40 -7.34
N LYS A 56 -10.13 8.36 -7.33
CA LYS A 56 -9.36 7.12 -7.54
C LYS A 56 -9.50 6.20 -6.34
N PHE A 57 -9.46 6.75 -5.14
CA PHE A 57 -9.72 6.01 -3.91
C PHE A 57 -11.12 5.36 -3.94
N ASN A 58 -12.14 6.12 -4.34
CA ASN A 58 -13.52 5.65 -4.44
C ASN A 58 -13.68 4.55 -5.50
N ALA A 59 -13.03 4.70 -6.66
CA ALA A 59 -13.05 3.69 -7.72
C ALA A 59 -12.45 2.35 -7.23
N MET A 60 -11.32 2.41 -6.51
CA MET A 60 -10.69 1.21 -5.96
C MET A 60 -11.46 0.60 -4.79
N ALA A 61 -12.07 1.43 -3.95
CA ALA A 61 -12.97 0.94 -2.90
C ALA A 61 -14.17 0.17 -3.49
N LYS A 62 -14.71 0.65 -4.61
CA LYS A 62 -15.77 -0.09 -5.34
C LYS A 62 -15.25 -1.44 -5.84
N ILE A 63 -14.06 -1.49 -6.43
CA ILE A 63 -13.46 -2.74 -6.91
C ILE A 63 -13.23 -3.71 -5.75
N GLU A 64 -12.74 -3.23 -4.60
CA GLU A 64 -12.55 -4.02 -3.39
C GLU A 64 -13.87 -4.67 -2.92
N HIS A 65 -14.97 -3.90 -2.96
CA HIS A 65 -16.32 -4.40 -2.64
C HIS A 65 -16.81 -5.42 -3.68
N ASP A 66 -16.66 -5.13 -4.98
CA ASP A 66 -17.05 -6.04 -6.07
C ASP A 66 -16.32 -7.40 -5.95
N LEU A 67 -15.01 -7.38 -5.63
CA LEU A 67 -14.20 -8.59 -5.45
C LEU A 67 -14.58 -9.36 -4.18
N THR A 68 -14.86 -8.65 -3.09
CA THR A 68 -15.33 -9.23 -1.83
C THR A 68 -16.67 -9.94 -2.04
N ASN A 69 -17.62 -9.29 -2.71
CA ASN A 69 -18.93 -9.87 -3.05
C ASN A 69 -18.80 -11.10 -3.96
N LEU A 70 -17.90 -11.05 -4.94
CA LEU A 70 -17.66 -12.19 -5.85
C LEU A 70 -17.06 -13.41 -5.14
N ARG A 71 -16.16 -13.19 -4.18
CA ARG A 71 -15.51 -14.26 -3.42
C ARG A 71 -16.35 -14.81 -2.27
N GLY A 72 -17.29 -14.02 -1.75
CA GLY A 72 -18.11 -14.38 -0.58
C GLY A 72 -17.38 -14.23 0.76
N TYR A 73 -16.21 -13.59 0.76
CA TYR A 73 -15.41 -13.31 1.96
C TYR A 73 -14.61 -12.02 1.77
N GLN A 74 -14.11 -11.42 2.86
CA GLN A 74 -13.36 -10.15 2.82
C GLN A 74 -12.09 -10.27 1.96
N VAL A 75 -12.06 -9.52 0.85
CA VAL A 75 -10.88 -9.40 -0.01
C VAL A 75 -10.38 -7.96 0.11
N THR A 76 -9.46 -7.73 1.04
CA THR A 76 -8.86 -6.40 1.24
C THR A 76 -7.36 -6.42 1.02
N MET A 77 -6.81 -5.22 0.78
CA MET A 77 -5.40 -5.04 0.48
C MET A 77 -4.56 -4.81 1.74
N CYS A 78 -5.18 -4.23 2.77
CA CYS A 78 -4.51 -3.79 3.99
C CYS A 78 -5.02 -4.58 5.19
N LYS A 79 -4.13 -4.85 6.14
CA LYS A 79 -4.44 -5.46 7.44
C LYS A 79 -3.87 -4.66 8.60
N HIS A 80 -4.63 -4.59 9.68
CA HIS A 80 -4.28 -3.85 10.88
C HIS A 80 -3.13 -4.53 11.62
N GLN A 81 -2.12 -3.75 12.01
CA GLN A 81 -0.86 -4.28 12.57
C GLN A 81 -0.73 -4.15 14.10
N SER A 82 -1.70 -3.55 14.80
CA SER A 82 -1.63 -3.48 16.26
C SER A 82 -1.73 -4.86 16.91
N SER A 83 -1.18 -4.97 18.11
CA SER A 83 -1.25 -6.18 18.95
C SER A 83 -2.68 -6.68 19.13
N GLU A 84 -3.61 -5.76 19.36
CA GLU A 84 -5.03 -6.06 19.61
C GLU A 84 -5.69 -6.61 18.35
N ALA A 85 -5.36 -6.05 17.18
CA ALA A 85 -5.90 -6.55 15.92
C ALA A 85 -5.29 -7.89 15.51
N LYS A 86 -4.01 -8.13 15.80
CA LYS A 86 -3.36 -9.42 15.55
C LYS A 86 -3.93 -10.56 16.40
N ALA A 87 -4.53 -10.23 17.56
CA ALA A 87 -5.20 -11.19 18.42
C ALA A 87 -6.65 -11.53 17.97
N LYS A 88 -7.21 -10.79 17.01
CA LYS A 88 -8.56 -11.05 16.49
C LYS A 88 -8.58 -12.30 15.59
N PRO A 89 -9.76 -12.93 15.42
CA PRO A 89 -9.96 -14.02 14.48
C PRO A 89 -9.51 -13.66 13.06
N ASP A 90 -9.29 -14.70 12.25
CA ASP A 90 -8.88 -14.53 10.87
C ASP A 90 -9.85 -13.59 10.11
N ARG A 91 -9.28 -12.72 9.27
CA ARG A 91 -9.96 -11.69 8.48
C ARG A 91 -10.65 -10.53 9.22
N GLU A 92 -10.87 -10.59 10.53
CA GLU A 92 -11.41 -9.44 11.30
C GLU A 92 -10.41 -8.30 11.49
N ASN A 93 -9.12 -8.59 11.32
CA ASN A 93 -8.05 -7.60 11.32
C ASN A 93 -7.85 -6.93 9.95
N LEU A 94 -8.61 -7.32 8.93
CA LEU A 94 -8.55 -6.70 7.61
C LEU A 94 -9.20 -5.34 7.59
N LEU A 95 -8.62 -4.46 6.78
CA LEU A 95 -9.04 -3.08 6.61
C LEU A 95 -9.58 -2.87 5.21
N PHE A 96 -10.84 -2.46 5.12
CA PHE A 96 -11.40 -1.99 3.86
C PHE A 96 -10.98 -0.55 3.56
N LEU A 97 -11.06 -0.13 2.31
CA LEU A 97 -10.97 1.28 1.94
C LEU A 97 -12.22 2.04 2.40
N LYS A 98 -13.40 1.43 2.28
CA LYS A 98 -14.69 1.98 2.73
C LYS A 98 -15.50 0.94 3.50
N PRO A 99 -16.38 1.36 4.43
CA PRO A 99 -17.22 0.43 5.16
C PRO A 99 -18.01 -0.47 4.21
N HIS A 100 -18.02 -1.77 4.49
CA HIS A 100 -18.76 -2.76 3.70
C HIS A 100 -20.03 -3.17 4.45
N PRO A 101 -21.23 -3.17 3.82
CA PRO A 101 -22.49 -3.51 4.50
C PRO A 101 -22.49 -4.90 5.15
N ASP A 102 -21.94 -5.90 4.45
CA ASP A 102 -21.93 -7.29 4.93
C ASP A 102 -20.86 -7.57 6.00
N TYR A 103 -19.92 -6.65 6.21
CA TYR A 103 -18.80 -6.80 7.15
C TYR A 103 -18.68 -5.58 8.06
N PRO A 104 -19.70 -5.28 8.90
CA PRO A 104 -19.73 -4.06 9.71
C PRO A 104 -18.66 -4.01 10.82
N ASN A 105 -18.11 -5.16 11.20
CA ASN A 105 -17.08 -5.27 12.23
C ASN A 105 -15.67 -4.97 11.70
N ASN A 106 -15.48 -5.01 10.38
CA ASN A 106 -14.19 -4.68 9.77
C ASN A 106 -14.00 -3.17 9.74
N LEU A 107 -12.87 -2.71 10.26
CA LEU A 107 -12.48 -1.31 10.21
C LEU A 107 -12.05 -0.91 8.80
N THR A 108 -11.94 0.39 8.57
CA THR A 108 -11.38 0.95 7.34
C THR A 108 -9.96 1.46 7.54
N VAL A 109 -9.24 1.68 6.45
CA VAL A 109 -7.94 2.36 6.46
C VAL A 109 -8.03 3.78 7.03
N LEU A 110 -9.21 4.39 7.05
CA LEU A 110 -9.45 5.74 7.56
C LEU A 110 -9.70 5.76 9.08
N ASP A 111 -10.14 4.64 9.66
CA ASP A 111 -10.35 4.51 11.12
C ASP A 111 -9.04 4.32 11.89
N VAL A 112 -7.98 3.93 11.19
CA VAL A 112 -6.64 3.77 11.77
C VAL A 112 -5.93 5.12 11.84
N LYS A 113 -5.12 5.33 12.88
CA LYS A 113 -4.33 6.56 13.07
C LYS A 113 -3.67 7.01 11.75
N ALA A 114 -3.94 8.27 11.40
CA ALA A 114 -3.39 8.91 10.21
C ALA A 114 -1.86 8.85 10.21
N ARG A 115 -1.28 8.43 9.09
CA ARG A 115 0.17 8.33 8.90
C ARG A 115 0.54 8.67 7.45
N GLU A 116 1.74 9.19 7.26
CA GLU A 116 2.28 9.39 5.91
C GLU A 116 2.67 8.04 5.26
N PRO A 117 2.67 7.95 3.93
CA PRO A 117 3.10 6.75 3.23
C PRO A 117 4.53 6.41 3.62
N LYS A 118 4.76 5.18 4.05
CA LYS A 118 6.11 4.64 4.26
C LYS A 118 6.41 3.59 3.19
N PRO A 119 7.66 3.48 2.72
CA PRO A 119 8.01 2.43 1.76
C PRO A 119 7.82 1.07 2.42
N LEU A 120 6.96 0.22 1.85
CA LEU A 120 6.75 -1.15 2.33
C LEU A 120 7.95 -2.04 1.99
N MET A 121 8.39 -1.90 0.76
CA MET A 121 9.57 -2.51 0.18
C MET A 121 10.16 -1.50 -0.79
N ASP A 122 11.46 -1.62 -1.04
CA ASP A 122 12.10 -0.77 -2.03
C ASP A 122 11.68 -1.23 -3.42
N CYS A 123 10.80 -0.46 -4.06
CA CYS A 123 10.34 -0.73 -5.41
C CYS A 123 11.30 0.00 -6.36
N ASN A 124 12.37 -0.69 -6.74
CA ASN A 124 13.44 -0.15 -7.60
C ASN A 124 13.12 -0.21 -9.10
N GLY A 125 11.85 -0.35 -9.48
CA GLY A 125 11.42 -0.33 -10.89
C GLY A 125 11.88 -1.51 -11.76
N ILE A 126 12.77 -2.38 -11.28
CA ILE A 126 13.29 -3.56 -12.02
C ILE A 126 13.13 -4.88 -11.23
N GLY A 127 12.73 -4.80 -9.95
CA GLY A 127 12.37 -5.97 -9.16
C GLY A 127 11.55 -5.60 -7.93
N CYS A 128 10.42 -6.28 -7.75
CA CYS A 128 9.82 -6.43 -6.43
C CYS A 128 10.62 -7.52 -5.70
N ALA A 129 11.07 -7.25 -4.46
CA ALA A 129 11.59 -8.22 -3.48
C ALA A 129 13.11 -8.44 -3.40
N VAL A 130 13.93 -7.51 -3.88
CA VAL A 130 15.38 -7.56 -3.61
C VAL A 130 15.69 -6.76 -2.34
N ASN A 131 16.03 -7.46 -1.25
CA ASN A 131 16.42 -6.87 0.04
C ASN A 131 17.94 -6.74 0.20
N ASP A 132 18.68 -6.80 -0.91
CA ASP A 132 20.15 -6.91 -0.90
C ASP A 132 20.82 -5.63 -0.37
N LEU A 133 20.25 -4.46 -0.69
CA LEU A 133 20.78 -3.17 -0.25
C LEU A 133 19.99 -2.55 0.91
N ASN A 134 18.68 -2.80 0.97
CA ASN A 134 17.78 -2.19 1.95
C ASN A 134 17.00 -3.25 2.74
N LYS A 135 16.94 -3.10 4.06
CA LYS A 135 16.12 -3.95 4.92
C LYS A 135 14.62 -3.65 4.71
N PRO A 136 13.74 -4.66 4.77
CA PRO A 136 12.29 -4.45 4.74
C PRO A 136 11.84 -3.50 5.84
N ASN A 137 10.92 -2.59 5.52
CA ASN A 137 10.31 -1.71 6.51
C ASN A 137 9.30 -2.50 7.36
N PRO A 138 9.14 -2.22 8.66
CA PRO A 138 8.05 -2.78 9.47
C PRO A 138 6.66 -2.66 8.83
N THR A 139 6.43 -1.62 8.00
CA THR A 139 5.17 -1.46 7.29
C THR A 139 4.91 -2.54 6.25
N ALA A 140 5.90 -3.31 5.78
CA ALA A 140 5.71 -4.43 4.87
C ALA A 140 4.64 -5.43 5.34
N GLN A 141 4.47 -5.58 6.65
CA GLN A 141 3.48 -6.45 7.26
C GLN A 141 2.03 -5.92 7.11
N GLU A 142 1.82 -4.66 6.73
CA GLU A 142 0.50 -4.06 6.52
C GLU A 142 -0.22 -4.62 5.29
N ILE A 143 0.49 -5.26 4.36
CA ILE A 143 -0.13 -5.85 3.17
C ILE A 143 -0.74 -7.21 3.51
N ASN A 144 -1.98 -7.38 3.06
CA ASN A 144 -2.67 -8.66 3.10
C ASN A 144 -2.27 -9.52 1.89
N TYR A 145 -1.14 -10.22 2.00
CA TYR A 145 -0.77 -11.23 1.02
C TYR A 145 -1.51 -12.54 1.33
N GLU A 146 -2.40 -12.95 0.43
CA GLU A 146 -2.90 -14.32 0.41
C GLU A 146 -1.83 -15.18 -0.27
N LEU A 147 -1.06 -15.92 0.54
CA LEU A 147 0.03 -16.77 0.08
C LEU A 147 -0.44 -18.19 -0.29
N GLU A 148 -1.64 -18.55 0.17
CA GLU A 148 -2.29 -19.81 -0.17
C GLU A 148 -3.11 -19.58 -1.45
N LEU A 149 -2.54 -20.00 -2.57
CA LEU A 149 -3.26 -20.11 -3.83
C LEU A 149 -3.91 -21.51 -3.86
N PHE A 150 -5.23 -21.53 -3.63
CA PHE A 150 -6.12 -22.70 -3.66
C PHE A 150 -6.11 -23.61 -2.44
#